data_AF-A0A847CLN4-F1
#
_entry.id   AF-A0A847CLN4-F1
#
_cell.length_a   1.000
_cell.length_b   1.000
_cell.length_c   1.000
_cell.angle_alpha   90.00
_cell.angle_beta   90.00
_cell.angle_gamma   90.00
#
_symmetry.space_group_name_H-M   'P 1'
#
loop_
_entity.id
_entity.type
_entity.pdbx_description
1 polymer ?
#
loop_
_entity_poly.entity_id
_entity_poly.type
_entity_poly.pdbx_seq_one_letter_code
_entity_poly.pdbx_strand_id
1 'polypeptide(L)'
;MNDKEIYKLWAPTSKLWVDWVRPVIFMNITKANKRKFKLIDVYTNIQYENNTAIFVDLSQEESVLEGMSYAKMGYRPIVLFNGSPTQKNAFSIVDLKPLQEVLLWASNILQNLSFEEDCAPVFFLDSNRIFRHKMDVSVFDNSWDLYSQDIPTPEYFLNHKINKIIVRSYDIKRDLKRIFYSYQKKGIDIYLTDGIEDPKKIKLNKPPKKDRFH
;
A
#
# COMPACT_ATOMS: atom_id res chain seq x y z
N MET A 1 16.94 -12.56 -11.48
CA MET A 1 16.81 -11.93 -10.15
C MET A 1 16.37 -13.00 -9.15
N ASN A 2 17.03 -13.12 -8.01
CA ASN A 2 16.58 -13.92 -6.87
C ASN A 2 15.61 -13.12 -5.97
N ASP A 3 14.99 -13.77 -4.97
CA ASP A 3 14.01 -13.14 -4.06
C ASP A 3 14.57 -11.86 -3.39
N LYS A 4 15.84 -11.91 -2.95
CA LYS A 4 16.50 -10.78 -2.27
C LYS A 4 16.78 -9.63 -3.22
N GLU A 5 17.17 -9.91 -4.46
CA GLU A 5 17.36 -8.91 -5.51
C GLU A 5 16.04 -8.23 -5.86
N ILE A 6 14.95 -8.99 -5.94
CA ILE A 6 13.61 -8.44 -6.16
C ILE A 6 13.24 -7.53 -5.00
N TYR A 7 13.34 -7.99 -3.75
CA TYR A 7 13.07 -7.15 -2.57
C TYR A 7 13.86 -5.84 -2.57
N LYS A 8 15.15 -5.89 -2.93
CA LYS A 8 16.01 -4.70 -3.01
C LYS A 8 15.60 -3.69 -4.09
N LEU A 9 14.85 -4.09 -5.12
CA LEU A 9 14.28 -3.14 -6.07
C LEU A 9 13.20 -2.28 -5.40
N TRP A 10 12.39 -2.88 -4.53
CA TRP A 10 11.31 -2.21 -3.80
C TRP A 10 11.84 -1.46 -2.57
N ALA A 11 12.88 -1.98 -1.92
CA ALA A 11 13.52 -1.40 -0.74
C ALA A 11 15.00 -1.08 -0.99
N PRO A 12 15.33 -0.15 -1.91
CA PRO A 12 16.72 0.26 -2.14
C PRO A 12 17.29 0.94 -0.88
N THR A 13 18.56 0.68 -0.58
CA THR A 13 19.22 1.20 0.63
C THR A 13 19.31 2.73 0.63
N SER A 14 19.14 3.33 1.82
CA SER A 14 19.34 4.77 2.05
C SER A 14 18.44 5.68 1.22
N LYS A 15 17.25 5.22 0.84
CA LYS A 15 16.22 6.03 0.18
C LYS A 15 15.07 6.31 1.13
N LEU A 16 14.43 7.46 0.99
CA LEU A 16 13.28 7.79 1.82
C LEU A 16 12.18 6.74 1.68
N TRP A 17 11.38 6.57 2.74
CA TRP A 17 10.18 5.72 2.77
C TRP A 17 10.41 4.20 2.69
N VAL A 18 11.59 3.74 2.27
CA VAL A 18 11.86 2.31 2.01
C VAL A 18 11.87 1.45 3.27
N ASP A 19 12.08 2.05 4.45
CA ASP A 19 12.07 1.36 5.74
C ASP A 19 10.69 0.75 6.07
N TRP A 20 9.64 1.20 5.39
CA TRP A 20 8.27 0.69 5.56
C TRP A 20 7.91 -0.44 4.59
N VAL A 21 8.77 -0.75 3.61
CA VAL A 21 8.54 -1.87 2.70
C VAL A 21 8.55 -3.19 3.48
N ARG A 22 7.49 -3.99 3.34
CA ARG A 22 7.36 -5.25 4.06
C ARG A 22 8.05 -6.40 3.32
N PRO A 23 8.99 -7.12 3.96
CA PRO A 23 9.76 -8.17 3.28
C PRO A 23 8.98 -9.47 3.08
N VAL A 24 7.94 -9.72 3.89
CA VAL A 24 7.26 -11.03 3.98
C VAL A 24 6.69 -11.48 2.63
N ILE A 25 6.06 -10.56 1.89
CA ILE A 25 5.46 -10.88 0.59
C ILE A 25 6.48 -11.29 -0.48
N PHE A 26 7.76 -10.92 -0.31
CA PHE A 26 8.84 -11.25 -1.23
C PHE A 26 9.47 -12.63 -0.98
N MET A 27 9.13 -13.31 0.10
CA MET A 27 9.62 -14.66 0.37
C MET A 27 9.12 -15.66 -0.68
N ASN A 28 10.04 -16.41 -1.31
CA ASN A 28 9.75 -17.35 -2.38
C ASN A 28 9.08 -16.73 -3.63
N ILE A 29 9.17 -15.41 -3.81
CA ILE A 29 8.50 -14.71 -4.93
C ILE A 29 8.95 -15.24 -6.30
N THR A 30 10.20 -15.72 -6.43
CA THR A 30 10.69 -16.34 -7.67
C THR A 30 10.03 -17.66 -8.04
N LYS A 31 9.30 -18.29 -7.10
CA LYS A 31 8.48 -19.49 -7.34
C LYS A 31 7.07 -19.16 -7.86
N ALA A 32 6.67 -17.89 -7.84
CA ALA A 32 5.38 -17.47 -8.38
C ALA A 32 5.33 -17.67 -9.90
N ASN A 33 4.12 -17.90 -10.45
CA ASN A 33 3.99 -18.05 -11.89
C ASN A 33 4.30 -16.73 -12.59
N LYS A 34 5.00 -16.80 -13.71
CA LYS A 34 5.21 -15.64 -14.56
C LYS A 34 3.91 -15.34 -15.30
N ARG A 35 3.21 -14.29 -14.89
CA ARG A 35 2.01 -13.77 -15.56
C ARG A 35 2.29 -12.39 -16.12
N LYS A 36 1.59 -12.03 -17.19
CA LYS A 36 1.62 -10.69 -17.76
C LYS A 36 0.39 -9.94 -17.27
N PHE A 37 0.60 -8.70 -16.88
CA PHE A 37 -0.45 -7.79 -16.46
C PHE A 37 -0.41 -6.52 -17.32
N LYS A 38 -1.42 -5.67 -17.13
CA LYS A 38 -1.46 -4.31 -17.67
C LYS A 38 -1.63 -3.35 -16.49
N LEU A 39 -0.89 -2.24 -16.51
CA LEU A 39 -1.11 -1.17 -15.54
C LEU A 39 -2.52 -0.59 -15.71
N ILE A 40 -3.11 -0.16 -14.60
CA ILE A 40 -4.40 0.51 -14.58
C ILE A 40 -4.16 1.99 -14.89
N ASP A 41 -4.85 2.52 -15.88
CA ASP A 41 -4.76 3.93 -16.23
C ASP A 41 -5.38 4.79 -15.11
N VAL A 42 -4.71 5.89 -14.73
CA VAL A 42 -5.21 6.83 -13.74
C VAL A 42 -6.05 7.88 -14.47
N TYR A 43 -7.37 7.85 -14.29
CA TYR A 43 -8.30 8.73 -15.00
C TYR A 43 -8.55 10.08 -14.31
N THR A 44 -8.12 10.21 -13.06
CA THR A 44 -8.20 11.45 -12.28
C THR A 44 -7.08 12.41 -12.67
N ASN A 45 -7.25 13.70 -12.40
CA ASN A 45 -6.25 14.75 -12.59
C ASN A 45 -5.14 14.73 -11.52
N ILE A 46 -4.73 13.56 -11.07
CA ILE A 46 -3.59 13.39 -10.18
C ILE A 46 -2.32 13.52 -11.01
N GLN A 47 -1.47 14.46 -10.63
CA GLN A 47 -0.12 14.63 -11.14
C GLN A 47 0.89 14.36 -10.03
N TYR A 48 2.16 14.24 -10.40
CA TYR A 48 3.22 14.16 -9.41
C TYR A 48 3.36 15.47 -8.62
N GLU A 49 3.25 15.37 -7.30
CA GLU A 49 3.45 16.45 -6.35
C GLU A 49 4.36 15.95 -5.23
N ASN A 50 5.49 16.62 -5.01
CA ASN A 50 6.49 16.20 -4.02
C ASN A 50 6.00 16.31 -2.56
N ASN A 51 4.91 17.04 -2.31
CA ASN A 51 4.28 17.22 -1.00
C ASN A 51 3.09 16.28 -0.76
N THR A 52 2.85 15.31 -1.64
CA THR A 52 1.66 14.45 -1.63
C THR A 52 2.02 12.99 -1.50
N ALA A 53 1.60 12.34 -0.42
CA ALA A 53 1.64 10.88 -0.33
C ALA A 53 0.35 10.26 -0.88
N ILE A 54 0.47 9.17 -1.62
CA ILE A 54 -0.68 8.42 -2.14
C ILE A 54 -0.78 7.09 -1.40
N PHE A 55 -1.98 6.72 -0.96
CA PHE A 55 -2.28 5.40 -0.41
C PHE A 55 -3.28 4.70 -1.33
N VAL A 56 -2.83 3.67 -2.03
CA VAL A 56 -3.67 2.85 -2.90
C VAL A 56 -4.22 1.69 -2.07
N ASP A 57 -5.49 1.82 -1.68
CA ASP A 57 -6.21 0.85 -0.85
C ASP A 57 -7.27 0.13 -1.68
N LEU A 58 -6.76 -0.69 -2.61
CA LEU A 58 -7.53 -1.53 -3.54
C LEU A 58 -7.29 -3.01 -3.25
N SER A 59 -8.00 -3.90 -3.94
CA SER A 59 -7.89 -5.34 -3.70
C SER A 59 -6.66 -5.93 -4.40
N GLN A 60 -5.86 -6.72 -3.68
CA GLN A 60 -4.75 -7.53 -4.20
C GLN A 60 -3.96 -6.89 -5.37
N GLU A 61 -4.07 -7.43 -6.59
CA GLU A 61 -3.27 -6.97 -7.72
C GLU A 61 -3.61 -5.56 -8.16
N GLU A 62 -4.86 -5.12 -8.03
CA GLU A 62 -5.29 -3.78 -8.44
C GLU A 62 -4.49 -2.69 -7.72
N SER A 63 -4.19 -2.93 -6.44
CA SER A 63 -3.37 -2.03 -5.62
C SER A 63 -1.96 -1.86 -6.19
N VAL A 64 -1.35 -2.96 -6.65
CA VAL A 64 -0.04 -2.93 -7.29
C VAL A 64 -0.12 -2.32 -8.69
N LEU A 65 -1.15 -2.68 -9.48
CA LEU A 65 -1.27 -2.24 -10.87
C LEU A 65 -1.54 -0.74 -11.00
N GLU A 66 -2.44 -0.18 -10.18
CA GLU A 66 -2.68 1.26 -10.16
C GLU A 66 -1.55 1.99 -9.40
N GLY A 67 -1.07 1.40 -8.31
CA GLY A 67 0.09 1.91 -7.56
C GLY A 67 1.33 2.13 -8.44
N MET A 68 1.60 1.20 -9.34
CA MET A 68 2.71 1.31 -10.31
C MET A 68 2.47 2.36 -11.39
N SER A 69 1.22 2.74 -11.67
CA SER A 69 0.93 3.89 -12.54
C SER A 69 1.35 5.20 -11.90
N TYR A 70 1.13 5.38 -10.59
CA TYR A 70 1.72 6.50 -9.85
C TYR A 70 3.24 6.42 -9.78
N ALA A 71 3.81 5.21 -9.67
CA ALA A 71 5.27 5.06 -9.72
C ALA A 71 5.87 5.54 -11.05
N LYS A 72 5.18 5.30 -12.18
CA LYS A 72 5.58 5.86 -13.47
C LYS A 72 5.50 7.38 -13.56
N MET A 73 4.71 8.03 -12.68
CA MET A 73 4.65 9.49 -12.58
C MET A 73 5.80 10.07 -11.72
N GLY A 74 6.51 9.23 -10.96
CA GLY A 74 7.64 9.65 -10.11
C GLY A 74 7.47 9.36 -8.62
N TYR A 75 6.34 8.81 -8.18
CA TYR A 75 6.13 8.44 -6.79
C TYR A 75 6.93 7.18 -6.41
N ARG A 76 7.60 7.16 -5.25
CA ARG A 76 8.31 5.95 -4.78
C ARG A 76 7.32 4.88 -4.36
N PRO A 77 7.31 3.68 -4.96
CA PRO A 77 6.37 2.64 -4.58
C PRO A 77 6.78 1.94 -3.28
N ILE A 78 5.88 1.89 -2.30
CA ILE A 78 6.11 1.33 -0.97
C ILE A 78 5.12 0.20 -0.71
N VAL A 79 5.62 -1.04 -0.69
CA VAL A 79 4.81 -2.23 -0.52
C VAL A 79 4.54 -2.50 0.96
N LEU A 80 3.28 -2.35 1.40
CA LEU A 80 2.87 -2.54 2.79
C LEU A 80 2.15 -3.88 3.05
N PHE A 81 2.08 -4.78 2.07
CA PHE A 81 1.44 -6.08 2.25
C PHE A 81 2.21 -6.93 3.28
N ASN A 82 1.57 -7.17 4.43
CA ASN A 82 2.18 -7.91 5.54
C ASN A 82 1.55 -9.30 5.79
N GLY A 83 0.75 -9.79 4.83
CA GLY A 83 0.23 -11.16 4.90
C GLY A 83 1.37 -12.17 4.83
N SER A 84 1.27 -13.25 5.62
CA SER A 84 2.21 -14.37 5.57
C SER A 84 1.75 -15.42 4.55
N PRO A 85 2.67 -16.05 3.77
CA PRO A 85 2.34 -17.17 2.91
C PRO A 85 1.67 -18.30 3.70
N THR A 86 0.67 -18.93 3.08
CA THR A 86 0.00 -20.08 3.64
C THR A 86 0.98 -21.23 3.82
N GLN A 87 0.96 -21.86 5.00
CA GLN A 87 1.75 -23.08 5.22
C GLN A 87 1.23 -24.22 4.34
N LYS A 88 2.12 -25.17 4.00
CA LYS A 88 1.77 -26.35 3.21
C LYS A 88 0.62 -27.11 3.90
N ASN A 89 -0.45 -27.39 3.17
CA ASN A 89 -1.69 -28.04 3.64
C ASN A 89 -2.62 -27.19 4.53
N ALA A 90 -2.42 -25.87 4.61
CA ALA A 90 -3.36 -24.95 5.25
C ALA A 90 -4.16 -24.15 4.20
N PHE A 91 -5.36 -23.70 4.57
CA PHE A 91 -6.11 -22.69 3.84
C PHE A 91 -5.87 -21.33 4.51
N SER A 92 -5.73 -20.25 3.74
CA SER A 92 -5.63 -18.89 4.28
C SER A 92 -6.75 -17.99 3.77
N ILE A 93 -7.07 -16.93 4.52
CA ILE A 93 -8.11 -15.96 4.16
C ILE A 93 -7.73 -15.17 2.89
N VAL A 94 -6.47 -14.75 2.79
CA VAL A 94 -5.94 -14.03 1.63
C VAL A 94 -4.99 -14.96 0.89
N ASP A 95 -5.24 -15.18 -0.41
CA ASP A 95 -4.27 -15.84 -1.29
C ASP A 95 -3.21 -14.81 -1.71
N LEU A 96 -1.96 -15.05 -1.33
CA LEU A 96 -0.85 -14.16 -1.65
C LEU A 96 -0.19 -14.50 -2.99
N LYS A 97 -0.54 -15.62 -3.63
CA LYS A 97 0.05 -16.00 -4.92
C LYS A 97 -0.21 -14.95 -6.00
N PRO A 98 -1.45 -14.46 -6.23
CA PRO A 98 -1.68 -13.46 -7.27
C PRO A 98 -0.90 -12.17 -7.00
N LEU A 99 -0.77 -11.80 -5.71
CA LEU A 99 0.02 -10.66 -5.29
C LEU A 99 1.53 -10.84 -5.55
N GLN A 100 2.07 -12.03 -5.31
CA GLN A 100 3.45 -12.35 -5.65
C GLN A 100 3.69 -12.36 -7.17
N GLU A 101 2.76 -12.89 -7.95
CA GLU A 101 2.83 -12.90 -9.42
C GLU A 101 2.87 -11.47 -10.00
N VAL A 102 2.02 -10.56 -9.51
CA VAL A 102 2.01 -9.17 -9.96
C VAL A 102 3.22 -8.38 -9.47
N LEU A 103 3.69 -8.60 -8.23
CA LEU A 103 4.91 -7.95 -7.73
C LEU A 103 6.15 -8.40 -8.52
N LEU A 104 6.25 -9.70 -8.85
CA LEU A 104 7.31 -10.23 -9.70
C LEU A 104 7.27 -9.58 -11.08
N TRP A 105 6.09 -9.46 -11.68
CA TRP A 105 5.92 -8.79 -12.98
C TRP A 105 6.30 -7.30 -12.88
N ALA A 106 5.76 -6.57 -11.89
CA ALA A 106 5.99 -5.15 -11.67
C ALA A 106 7.45 -4.82 -11.36
N SER A 107 8.20 -5.76 -10.77
CA SER A 107 9.65 -5.60 -10.56
C SER A 107 10.43 -5.39 -11.86
N ASN A 108 9.98 -5.99 -12.97
CA ASN A 108 10.60 -5.78 -14.29
C ASN A 108 10.28 -4.39 -14.86
N ILE A 109 9.21 -3.75 -14.42
CA ILE A 109 8.92 -2.34 -14.75
C ILE A 109 9.79 -1.46 -13.85
N LEU A 110 9.75 -1.72 -12.55
CA LEU A 110 10.42 -0.93 -11.52
C LEU A 110 11.93 -0.80 -11.77
N GLN A 111 12.60 -1.87 -12.23
CA GLN A 111 14.04 -1.83 -12.52
C GLN A 111 14.42 -0.79 -13.59
N ASN A 112 13.48 -0.36 -14.43
CA ASN A 112 13.69 0.60 -15.51
C ASN A 112 13.17 2.00 -15.14
N LEU A 113 12.68 2.20 -13.91
CA LEU A 113 12.25 3.50 -13.41
C LEU A 113 13.37 4.15 -12.60
N SER A 114 13.51 5.46 -12.74
CA SER A 114 14.36 6.30 -11.89
C SER A 114 13.48 7.24 -11.07
N PHE A 115 13.92 7.53 -9.85
CA PHE A 115 13.21 8.38 -8.91
C PHE A 115 14.15 9.42 -8.36
N GLU A 116 13.63 10.64 -8.17
CA GLU A 116 14.32 11.67 -7.39
C GLU A 116 14.59 11.17 -5.96
N GLU A 117 15.63 11.71 -5.33
CA GLU A 117 16.06 11.25 -4.01
C GLU A 117 14.99 11.50 -2.94
N ASP A 118 14.33 12.65 -3.02
CA ASP A 118 13.29 13.10 -2.09
C ASP A 118 11.87 12.87 -2.62
N CYS A 119 11.69 12.00 -3.63
CA CYS A 119 10.38 11.83 -4.24
C CYS A 119 9.32 11.34 -3.25
N ALA A 120 8.08 11.80 -3.44
CA ALA A 120 6.98 11.46 -2.56
C ALA A 120 6.57 9.98 -2.68
N PRO A 121 6.01 9.36 -1.63
CA PRO A 121 5.68 7.93 -1.65
C PRO A 121 4.28 7.64 -2.23
N VAL A 122 4.15 6.47 -2.84
CA VAL A 122 2.87 5.79 -3.07
C VAL A 122 2.87 4.44 -2.35
N PHE A 123 1.98 4.28 -1.37
CA PHE A 123 1.86 3.09 -0.53
C PHE A 123 0.83 2.12 -1.10
N PHE A 124 1.19 0.85 -1.21
CA PHE A 124 0.31 -0.21 -1.71
C PHE A 124 -0.28 -0.99 -0.54
N LEU A 125 -1.60 -0.95 -0.43
CA LEU A 125 -2.38 -1.60 0.62
C LEU A 125 -3.37 -2.61 0.03
N ASP A 126 -3.72 -3.64 0.80
CA ASP A 126 -4.77 -4.58 0.40
C ASP A 126 -6.05 -4.27 1.16
N SER A 127 -7.09 -3.85 0.43
CA SER A 127 -8.40 -3.55 1.01
C SER A 127 -9.09 -4.79 1.61
N ASN A 128 -8.67 -5.99 1.20
CA ASN A 128 -9.17 -7.25 1.76
C ASN A 128 -8.76 -7.47 3.21
N ARG A 129 -7.79 -6.71 3.75
CA ARG A 129 -7.34 -6.83 5.14
C ARG A 129 -8.45 -6.63 6.19
N ILE A 130 -9.54 -5.94 5.83
CA ILE A 130 -10.68 -5.68 6.72
C ILE A 130 -11.71 -6.81 6.67
N PHE A 131 -11.72 -7.61 5.60
CA PHE A 131 -12.68 -8.70 5.42
C PHE A 131 -12.21 -9.95 6.18
N ARG A 132 -12.38 -9.95 7.50
CA ARG A 132 -12.36 -11.17 8.31
C ARG A 132 -13.69 -11.88 8.16
N HIS A 133 -13.82 -12.80 7.22
CA HIS A 133 -15.00 -13.68 7.21
C HIS A 133 -15.06 -14.45 8.53
N LYS A 134 -16.26 -14.58 9.10
CA LYS A 134 -16.52 -15.36 10.32
C LYS A 134 -15.91 -16.75 10.15
N MET A 135 -15.04 -17.11 11.09
CA MET A 135 -14.17 -18.28 11.04
C MET A 135 -14.95 -19.58 10.85
N ASP A 136 -14.50 -20.40 9.90
CA ASP A 136 -14.43 -21.85 10.08
C ASP A 136 -13.09 -22.16 10.77
N VAL A 137 -13.11 -23.10 11.72
CA VAL A 137 -11.97 -23.41 12.63
C VAL A 137 -10.71 -23.91 11.88
N SER A 138 -10.81 -24.15 10.57
CA SER A 138 -9.77 -24.72 9.71
C SER A 138 -9.05 -23.73 8.78
N VAL A 139 -9.32 -22.42 8.86
CA VAL A 139 -8.70 -21.39 7.98
C VAL A 139 -7.75 -20.48 8.76
N PHE A 140 -6.51 -20.34 8.28
CA PHE A 140 -5.48 -19.46 8.84
C PHE A 140 -5.76 -17.99 8.49
N ASP A 141 -5.90 -17.14 9.50
CA ASP A 141 -6.06 -15.70 9.31
C ASP A 141 -4.68 -15.05 9.04
N ASN A 142 -4.39 -14.78 7.78
CA ASN A 142 -3.24 -14.00 7.34
C ASN A 142 -3.60 -12.55 6.95
N SER A 143 -4.80 -12.08 7.32
CA SER A 143 -5.17 -10.68 7.19
C SER A 143 -4.43 -9.84 8.23
N TRP A 144 -4.19 -8.57 7.92
CA TRP A 144 -3.41 -7.70 8.80
C TRP A 144 -3.96 -6.28 8.82
N ASP A 145 -4.51 -5.87 9.96
CA ASP A 145 -4.89 -4.47 10.20
C ASP A 145 -3.63 -3.60 10.26
N LEU A 146 -3.72 -2.36 9.76
CA LEU A 146 -2.66 -1.37 9.93
C LEU A 146 -2.71 -0.72 11.30
N TYR A 147 -1.53 -0.49 11.88
CA TYR A 147 -1.34 0.33 13.08
C TYR A 147 -0.47 1.55 12.77
N SER A 148 -0.41 2.49 13.72
CA SER A 148 0.34 3.75 13.54
C SER A 148 1.83 3.56 13.31
N GLN A 149 2.43 2.49 13.86
CA GLN A 149 3.84 2.16 13.64
C GLN A 149 4.12 1.60 12.25
N ASP A 150 3.07 1.28 11.48
CA ASP A 150 3.22 0.57 10.22
C ASP A 150 3.43 1.46 9.02
N ILE A 151 3.29 2.77 9.21
CA ILE A 151 3.52 3.81 8.23
C ILE A 151 4.31 4.97 8.88
N PRO A 152 4.97 5.85 8.11
CA PRO A 152 5.76 6.95 8.69
C PRO A 152 4.88 7.92 9.45
N THR A 153 5.30 8.36 10.64
CA THR A 153 4.52 9.26 11.51
C THR A 153 4.15 10.58 10.82
N PRO A 154 3.11 11.30 11.28
CA PRO A 154 2.78 12.60 10.72
C PRO A 154 3.94 13.61 10.85
N GLU A 155 4.72 13.56 11.93
CA GLU A 155 5.95 14.35 12.06
C GLU A 155 6.97 14.01 10.99
N TYR A 156 7.16 12.71 10.69
CA TYR A 156 8.07 12.28 9.63
C TYR A 156 7.61 12.78 8.26
N PHE A 157 6.29 12.72 7.96
CA PHE A 157 5.72 13.27 6.74
C PHE A 157 6.01 14.77 6.61
N LEU A 158 5.68 15.56 7.64
CA LEU A 158 5.88 17.01 7.63
C LEU A 158 7.36 17.40 7.50
N ASN A 159 8.27 16.69 8.19
CA ASN A 159 9.71 16.92 8.08
C ASN A 159 10.23 16.69 6.65
N HIS A 160 9.57 15.85 5.87
CA HIS A 160 9.85 15.59 4.46
C HIS A 160 8.84 16.28 3.53
N LYS A 161 8.23 17.38 4.00
CA LYS A 161 7.34 18.27 3.23
C LYS A 161 6.05 17.62 2.72
N ILE A 162 5.71 16.42 3.17
CA ILE A 162 4.41 15.80 2.87
C ILE A 162 3.34 16.43 3.76
N ASN A 163 2.46 17.20 3.14
CA ASN A 163 1.33 17.87 3.81
C ASN A 163 -0.03 17.50 3.20
N LYS A 164 -0.04 16.67 2.16
CA LYS A 164 -1.25 16.13 1.54
C LYS A 164 -1.18 14.60 1.49
N ILE A 165 -2.30 13.95 1.79
CA ILE A 165 -2.52 12.52 1.56
C ILE A 165 -3.70 12.35 0.62
N ILE A 166 -3.51 11.59 -0.45
CA ILE A 166 -4.59 11.11 -1.31
C ILE A 166 -4.80 9.63 -1.02
N VAL A 167 -6.02 9.25 -0.64
CA VAL A 167 -6.42 7.86 -0.50
C VAL A 167 -7.19 7.46 -1.74
N ARG A 168 -6.66 6.48 -2.47
CA ARG A 168 -7.31 5.84 -3.59
C ARG A 168 -8.08 4.63 -3.07
N SER A 169 -9.39 4.79 -2.89
CA SER A 169 -10.33 3.76 -2.43
C SER A 169 -11.78 4.24 -2.57
N TYR A 170 -12.76 3.35 -2.47
CA TYR A 170 -14.18 3.73 -2.44
C TYR A 170 -14.62 4.35 -1.09
N ASP A 171 -13.99 3.93 0.02
CA ASP A 171 -14.14 4.54 1.35
C ASP A 171 -12.87 4.29 2.15
N ILE A 172 -12.53 5.22 3.06
CA ILE A 172 -11.39 5.04 3.94
C ILE A 172 -11.76 4.02 5.02
N LYS A 173 -11.00 2.93 5.07
CA LYS A 173 -11.20 1.85 6.03
C LYS A 173 -10.95 2.31 7.47
N ARG A 174 -11.52 1.59 8.43
CA ARG A 174 -11.54 1.97 9.86
C ARG A 174 -10.14 2.20 10.46
N ASP A 175 -9.19 1.38 10.06
CA ASP A 175 -7.80 1.42 10.52
C ASP A 175 -7.10 2.67 10.01
N LEU A 176 -7.22 2.95 8.70
CA LEU A 176 -6.74 4.18 8.07
C LEU A 176 -7.42 5.43 8.63
N LYS A 177 -8.74 5.40 8.87
CA LYS A 177 -9.46 6.52 9.53
C LYS A 177 -8.83 6.84 10.88
N ARG A 178 -8.48 5.82 11.68
CA ARG A 178 -7.87 5.99 12.99
C ARG A 178 -6.45 6.54 12.90
N ILE A 179 -5.67 6.04 11.95
CA ILE A 179 -4.30 6.51 11.71
C ILE A 179 -4.34 7.96 11.19
N PHE A 180 -4.99 8.21 10.05
CA PHE A 180 -5.02 9.53 9.40
C PHE A 180 -5.74 10.62 10.18
N TYR A 181 -6.56 10.27 11.17
CA TYR A 181 -7.07 11.27 12.10
C TYR A 181 -5.94 11.98 12.88
N SER A 182 -4.83 11.31 13.21
CA SER A 182 -3.67 11.96 13.83
C SER A 182 -2.94 12.89 12.86
N TYR A 183 -2.87 12.54 11.58
CA TYR A 183 -2.26 13.31 10.49
C TYR A 183 -3.06 14.59 10.27
N GLN A 184 -4.38 14.47 10.19
CA GLN A 184 -5.27 15.63 10.08
C GLN A 184 -5.11 16.61 11.25
N LYS A 185 -4.96 16.13 12.49
CA LYS A 185 -4.71 17.02 13.64
C LYS A 185 -3.37 17.76 13.56
N LYS A 186 -2.41 17.19 12.82
CA LYS A 186 -1.09 17.78 12.60
C LYS A 186 -1.03 18.67 11.36
N GLY A 187 -2.19 18.90 10.72
CA GLY A 187 -2.30 19.82 9.58
C GLY A 187 -2.05 19.17 8.22
N ILE A 188 -2.04 17.83 8.14
CA ILE A 188 -1.97 17.12 6.85
C ILE A 188 -3.38 16.99 6.27
N ASP A 189 -3.58 17.47 5.06
CA ASP A 189 -4.85 17.41 4.37
C ASP A 189 -5.11 16.01 3.82
N ILE A 190 -6.33 15.49 4.03
CA ILE A 190 -6.73 14.16 3.56
C ILE A 190 -7.72 14.31 2.41
N TYR A 191 -7.42 13.65 1.29
CA TYR A 191 -8.24 13.58 0.10
C TYR A 191 -8.64 12.13 -0.18
N LEU A 192 -9.81 11.94 -0.78
CA LEU A 192 -10.34 10.63 -1.19
C LEU A 192 -10.73 10.67 -2.68
N THR A 193 -10.40 9.61 -3.40
CA THR A 193 -10.87 9.38 -4.78
C THR A 193 -11.21 7.90 -5.00
N ASP A 194 -12.28 7.66 -5.74
CA ASP A 194 -12.70 6.35 -6.24
C ASP A 194 -12.04 5.97 -7.58
N GLY A 195 -11.07 6.77 -8.05
CA GLY A 195 -10.33 6.57 -9.30
C GLY A 195 -11.07 7.00 -10.56
N ILE A 196 -12.31 7.48 -10.40
CA ILE A 196 -13.14 8.04 -11.48
C ILE A 196 -13.26 9.55 -11.26
N GLU A 197 -13.63 9.97 -10.05
CA GLU A 197 -13.69 11.39 -9.69
C GLU A 197 -12.36 11.91 -9.15
N ASP A 198 -12.05 13.17 -9.44
CA ASP A 198 -10.88 13.84 -8.88
C ASP A 198 -10.87 13.80 -7.33
N PRO A 199 -9.68 13.76 -6.70
CA PRO A 199 -9.56 13.72 -5.25
C PRO A 199 -10.31 14.88 -4.56
N LYS A 200 -11.23 14.54 -3.66
CA LYS A 200 -11.99 15.50 -2.85
C LYS A 200 -11.43 15.54 -1.43
N LYS A 201 -11.19 16.75 -0.91
CA LYS A 201 -10.77 16.94 0.48
C LYS A 201 -11.88 16.46 1.41
N ILE A 202 -11.53 15.64 2.39
CA ILE A 202 -12.45 15.11 3.38
C ILE A 202 -12.02 15.51 4.79
N LYS A 203 -12.97 15.48 5.72
CA LYS A 203 -12.71 15.67 7.15
C LYS A 203 -12.98 14.38 7.89
N LEU A 204 -11.95 13.82 8.50
CA LEU A 204 -12.04 12.63 9.34
C LEU A 204 -12.57 13.01 10.73
N ASN A 205 -13.59 12.26 11.17
CA ASN A 205 -14.12 12.34 12.51
C ASN A 205 -13.21 11.62 13.50
N LYS A 206 -13.27 12.03 14.77
CA LYS A 206 -12.53 11.37 15.85
C LYS A 206 -12.95 9.90 15.94
N PRO A 207 -12.01 8.94 15.84
CA PRO A 207 -12.32 7.54 16.00
C PRO A 207 -12.73 7.24 17.46
N PRO A 208 -13.58 6.22 17.70
CA PRO A 208 -13.96 5.80 19.04
C PRO A 208 -12.75 5.34 19.85
N LYS A 209 -12.80 5.49 21.19
CA LYS A 209 -11.69 5.14 22.11
C LYS A 209 -11.45 3.62 22.25
N LYS A 210 -12.45 2.78 21.96
CA LYS A 210 -12.37 1.31 22.06
C LYS A 210 -12.96 0.68 20.80
N ASP A 211 -12.29 -0.34 20.28
CA ASP A 211 -12.87 -1.24 19.28
C ASP A 211 -13.95 -2.07 19.97
N ARG A 212 -15.21 -1.93 19.54
CA ARG A 212 -16.36 -2.62 20.13
C ARG A 212 -16.49 -4.09 19.69
N PHE A 213 -15.41 -4.71 19.22
CA PHE A 213 -15.45 -6.06 18.65
C PHE A 213 -14.21 -6.84 19.08
N HIS A 214 -14.33 -7.50 20.22
CA HIS A 214 -13.76 -8.82 20.49
C HIS A 214 -14.94 -9.78 20.60
#